data_AF-A0A7L3PES7-F1
#
_entry.id   AF-A0A7L3PES7-F1
#
_cell.length_a   1.000
_cell.length_b   1.000
_cell.length_c   1.000
_cell.angle_alpha   90.00
_cell.angle_beta   90.00
_cell.angle_gamma   90.00
#
_symmetry.space_group_name_H-M   'P 1'
#
loop_
_entity.id
_entity.type
_entity.pdbx_description
1 polymer ?
#
loop_
_entity_poly.entity_id
_entity_poly.type
_entity_poly.pdbx_seq_one_letter_code
_entity_poly.pdbx_strand_id
1 'polypeptide(L)'
;EFAAALLSQGKGVAFHIQPSTGILKAFQQLSIEIAAYNNMWGEYQDNLVCKVGDLQPKLIPMQMTVKDCPIFLQMTGLQTDSHHPQLISPWPFTWSRRNAAPRFGTHVSGGSPVPRRVRLNNPTPFDIRLDLEVYNQEEDDKKLVDLLMLFEDPFPPLDKDGNKAASSGSTSESEIALKLDQTANPCGIIYPASQTMDEEISSQEPPTQKIVSVLLRPHEGVPADSPYSITPRQIVVPGGGSSDIYISFTPSVLPETATEVRCEALLLGFMSLDNKLARRVPNKVHRTQGYEAPKLRVNLEGFLRHPLLKVEIDHDRGMVFHSMASDLLPAKPLLGVLTESVTTQSLKLINCTKTPLYFRLLLSMPFSVSSTDPKKSTKTSHSKKEEREHRPQHVLYPQQNMLVKVSFHTTLELLRYQHLPDTQLLPGFQVLQLENGERKLKFNQNLVIEHSNHTTQV
;
A
#
# COMPACT_ATOMS: atom_id res chain seq x y z
N GLU A 1 -7.19 -2.48 -32.51
CA GLU A 1 -6.84 -1.53 -33.60
C GLU A 1 -7.96 -0.58 -33.98
N PHE A 2 -9.14 -1.05 -34.39
CA PHE A 2 -10.21 -0.17 -34.90
C PHE A 2 -10.61 0.99 -33.96
N ALA A 3 -10.93 0.70 -32.69
CA ALA A 3 -11.27 1.74 -31.71
C ALA A 3 -10.11 2.72 -31.44
N ALA A 4 -8.87 2.23 -31.47
CA ALA A 4 -7.68 3.08 -31.30
C ALA A 4 -7.49 4.01 -32.49
N ALA A 5 -7.77 3.55 -33.71
CA ALA A 5 -7.75 4.39 -34.91
C ALA A 5 -8.81 5.50 -34.85
N LEU A 6 -10.04 5.17 -34.41
CA LEU A 6 -11.11 6.16 -34.24
C LEU A 6 -10.78 7.23 -33.18
N LEU A 7 -10.06 6.85 -32.13
CA LEU A 7 -9.66 7.75 -31.04
C LEU A 7 -8.29 8.42 -31.25
N SER A 8 -7.62 8.17 -32.38
CA SER A 8 -6.26 8.65 -32.66
C SER A 8 -6.11 10.18 -32.64
N GLN A 9 -7.20 10.92 -32.86
CA GLN A 9 -7.21 12.39 -32.80
C GLN A 9 -7.12 12.94 -31.36
N GLY A 10 -7.11 12.09 -30.34
CA GLY A 10 -6.92 12.49 -28.94
C GLY A 10 -8.06 13.31 -28.33
N LYS A 11 -9.24 13.33 -28.96
CA LYS A 11 -10.39 14.16 -28.54
C LYS A 11 -11.19 13.59 -27.37
N GLY A 12 -10.94 12.33 -26.99
CA GLY A 12 -11.60 11.67 -25.88
C GLY A 12 -12.79 10.78 -26.26
N VAL A 13 -13.54 11.17 -27.31
CA VAL A 13 -14.69 10.44 -27.84
C VAL A 13 -14.67 10.45 -29.38
N ALA A 14 -15.18 9.38 -29.99
CA ALA A 14 -15.45 9.29 -31.42
C ALA A 14 -16.78 8.56 -31.66
N PHE A 15 -17.55 9.04 -32.64
CA PHE A 15 -18.79 8.40 -33.10
C PHE A 15 -18.57 7.80 -34.49
N HIS A 16 -18.97 6.54 -34.66
CA HIS A 16 -18.92 5.82 -35.93
C HIS A 16 -20.34 5.50 -36.38
N ILE A 17 -20.66 5.75 -37.65
CA ILE A 17 -22.02 5.69 -38.19
C ILE A 17 -22.05 4.64 -39.30
N GLN A 18 -22.99 3.69 -39.22
CA GLN A 18 -23.14 2.64 -40.22
C GLN A 18 -24.61 2.33 -40.53
N PRO A 19 -25.06 2.42 -41.79
CA PRO A 19 -24.33 2.99 -42.93
C PRO A 19 -24.22 4.52 -42.81
N SER A 20 -23.08 5.09 -43.23
CA SER A 20 -22.87 6.54 -43.26
C SER A 20 -23.52 7.23 -44.48
N THR A 21 -23.84 6.45 -45.51
CA THR A 21 -24.48 6.89 -46.76
C THR A 21 -25.35 5.77 -47.33
N GLY A 22 -26.43 6.11 -48.03
CA GLY A 22 -27.27 5.12 -48.69
C GLY A 22 -28.39 5.76 -49.52
N ILE A 23 -29.17 4.93 -50.20
CA ILE A 23 -30.35 5.35 -50.97
C ILE A 23 -31.60 4.88 -50.21
N LEU A 24 -32.49 5.82 -49.89
CA LEU A 24 -33.78 5.53 -49.29
C LEU A 24 -34.86 5.55 -50.39
N LYS A 25 -35.46 4.39 -50.69
CA LYS A 25 -36.58 4.31 -51.64
C LYS A 25 -37.84 4.93 -51.06
N ALA A 26 -38.83 5.20 -51.92
CA ALA A 26 -40.13 5.68 -51.50
C ALA A 26 -40.72 4.75 -50.41
N PHE A 27 -41.12 5.34 -49.29
CA PHE A 27 -41.68 4.65 -48.11
C PHE A 27 -40.76 3.60 -47.47
N GLN A 28 -39.48 3.55 -47.83
CA GLN A 28 -38.50 2.68 -47.18
C GLN A 28 -38.08 3.25 -45.83
N GLN A 29 -37.84 2.36 -44.87
CA GLN A 29 -37.16 2.68 -43.62
C GLN A 29 -35.74 2.10 -43.64
N LEU A 30 -34.78 2.86 -43.13
CA LEU A 30 -33.41 2.44 -42.95
C LEU A 30 -33.01 2.69 -41.51
N SER A 31 -32.47 1.65 -40.86
CA SER A 31 -31.85 1.78 -39.53
C SER A 31 -30.40 2.21 -39.70
N ILE A 32 -29.96 3.20 -38.92
CA ILE A 32 -28.57 3.63 -38.85
C ILE A 32 -28.06 3.29 -37.46
N GLU A 33 -26.96 2.55 -37.40
CA GLU A 33 -26.24 2.25 -36.17
C GLU A 33 -25.22 3.35 -35.89
N ILE A 34 -25.17 3.80 -34.63
CA ILE A 34 -24.22 4.79 -34.15
C ILE A 34 -23.45 4.18 -32.98
N ALA A 35 -22.18 3.86 -33.22
CA ALA A 35 -21.28 3.34 -32.20
C ALA A 35 -20.43 4.47 -31.61
N ALA A 36 -20.37 4.55 -30.28
CA ALA A 36 -19.56 5.53 -29.56
C ALA A 36 -18.34 4.84 -28.93
N TYR A 37 -17.17 5.45 -29.08
CA TYR A 37 -15.91 5.02 -28.48
C TYR A 37 -15.36 6.14 -27.61
N ASN A 38 -14.74 5.80 -26.48
CA ASN A 38 -14.19 6.79 -25.57
C ASN A 38 -12.90 6.31 -24.87
N ASN A 39 -12.05 7.26 -24.49
CA ASN A 39 -10.89 7.04 -23.63
C ASN A 39 -10.67 8.16 -22.61
N MET A 40 -11.62 9.09 -22.45
CA MET A 40 -11.57 10.19 -21.47
C MET A 40 -12.93 10.40 -20.82
N TRP A 41 -12.94 10.75 -19.53
CA TRP A 41 -14.16 11.19 -18.85
C TRP A 41 -14.64 12.55 -19.36
N GLY A 42 -15.90 12.86 -19.09
CA GLY A 42 -16.49 14.18 -19.35
C GLY A 42 -17.81 14.12 -20.10
N GLU A 43 -18.30 15.32 -20.40
CA GLU A 43 -19.53 15.58 -21.14
C GLU A 43 -19.18 16.02 -22.55
N TYR A 44 -19.82 15.38 -23.52
CA TYR A 44 -19.57 15.57 -24.94
C TYR A 44 -20.87 15.92 -25.64
N GLN A 45 -20.80 16.93 -26.50
CA GLN A 45 -21.90 17.40 -27.34
C GLN A 45 -21.42 17.49 -28.79
N ASP A 46 -22.22 17.00 -29.72
CA ASP A 46 -21.98 17.16 -31.15
C ASP A 46 -23.30 17.14 -31.93
N ASN A 47 -23.23 17.35 -33.25
CA ASN A 47 -24.39 17.23 -34.12
C ASN A 47 -24.13 16.21 -35.22
N LEU A 48 -25.01 15.21 -35.33
CA LEU A 48 -25.08 14.36 -36.50
C LEU A 48 -25.71 15.15 -37.66
N VAL A 49 -24.96 15.31 -38.74
CA VAL A 49 -25.40 16.02 -39.94
C VAL A 49 -26.00 15.02 -40.93
N CYS A 50 -27.32 15.07 -41.12
CA CYS A 50 -28.02 14.27 -42.11
C CYS A 50 -28.30 15.11 -43.36
N LYS A 51 -27.68 14.77 -44.50
CA LYS A 51 -27.91 15.43 -45.79
C LYS A 51 -28.66 14.49 -46.73
N VAL A 52 -29.75 14.98 -47.33
CA VAL A 52 -30.59 14.22 -48.26
C VAL A 52 -30.66 14.97 -49.59
N GLY A 53 -29.92 14.50 -50.60
CA GLY A 53 -29.85 15.15 -51.92
C GLY A 53 -29.51 16.64 -51.81
N ASP A 54 -30.34 17.47 -52.43
CA ASP A 54 -30.22 18.94 -52.45
C ASP A 54 -30.98 19.64 -51.32
N LEU A 55 -31.57 18.88 -50.38
CA LEU A 55 -32.24 19.46 -49.22
C LEU A 55 -31.23 20.04 -48.22
N GLN A 56 -31.71 21.01 -47.43
CA GLN A 56 -30.92 21.57 -46.34
C GLN A 56 -30.55 20.48 -45.33
N PRO A 57 -29.29 20.42 -44.87
CA PRO A 57 -28.85 19.43 -43.89
C PRO A 57 -29.66 19.54 -42.59
N LYS A 58 -30.14 18.41 -42.08
CA LYS A 58 -30.79 18.32 -40.78
C LYS A 58 -29.75 17.99 -39.71
N LEU A 59 -29.68 18.80 -38.66
CA LEU A 59 -28.84 18.57 -37.50
C LEU A 59 -29.62 17.74 -36.47
N ILE A 60 -29.02 16.65 -36.02
CA ILE A 60 -29.56 15.81 -34.95
C ILE A 60 -28.58 15.92 -33.77
N PRO A 61 -28.97 16.55 -32.65
CA PRO A 61 -28.07 16.75 -31.53
C PRO A 61 -27.71 15.41 -30.88
N MET A 62 -26.44 15.25 -30.58
CA MET A 62 -25.85 14.09 -29.92
C MET A 62 -25.22 14.52 -28.60
N GLN A 63 -25.46 13.74 -27.55
CA GLN A 63 -24.87 13.97 -26.22
C GLN A 63 -24.35 12.65 -25.66
N MET A 64 -23.18 12.69 -25.03
CA MET A 64 -22.57 11.55 -24.36
C MET A 64 -21.89 12.00 -23.07
N THR A 65 -22.10 11.25 -22.00
CA THR A 65 -21.41 11.46 -20.73
C THR A 65 -20.62 10.22 -20.38
N VAL A 66 -19.30 10.36 -20.30
CA VAL A 66 -18.39 9.30 -19.87
C VAL A 66 -18.13 9.50 -18.38
N LYS A 67 -18.61 8.55 -17.59
CA LYS A 67 -18.33 8.45 -16.15
C LYS A 67 -17.16 7.48 -15.95
N ASP A 68 -16.62 7.42 -14.73
CA ASP A 68 -15.50 6.59 -14.30
C ASP A 68 -14.08 7.15 -14.52
N CYS A 69 -13.16 6.63 -13.70
CA CYS A 69 -11.75 6.97 -13.71
C CYS A 69 -11.00 6.17 -14.80
N PRO A 70 -10.30 6.82 -15.74
CA PRO A 70 -9.55 6.12 -16.78
C PRO A 70 -8.22 5.53 -16.27
N ILE A 71 -7.71 6.00 -15.13
CA ILE A 71 -6.49 5.47 -14.52
C ILE A 71 -6.77 4.10 -13.94
N PHE A 72 -5.91 3.13 -14.26
CA PHE A 72 -5.99 1.79 -13.69
C PHE A 72 -4.67 1.39 -13.03
N LEU A 73 -4.79 0.57 -11.99
CA LEU A 73 -3.65 0.09 -11.21
C LEU A 73 -3.09 -1.21 -11.79
N GLN A 74 -1.77 -1.29 -11.79
CA GLN A 74 -1.02 -2.53 -11.97
C GLN A 74 -0.07 -2.73 -10.79
N MET A 75 -0.24 -3.85 -10.10
CA MET A 75 0.71 -4.27 -9.07
C MET A 75 2.01 -4.67 -9.75
N THR A 76 3.07 -3.94 -9.47
CA THR A 76 4.41 -4.35 -9.91
C THR A 76 4.98 -5.19 -8.79
N GLY A 77 5.26 -6.48 -9.04
CA GLY A 77 6.03 -7.29 -8.11
C GLY A 77 7.33 -6.57 -7.73
N LEU A 78 7.89 -6.90 -6.56
CA LEU A 78 9.21 -6.40 -6.19
C LEU A 78 10.19 -6.85 -7.28
N GLN A 79 10.51 -5.98 -8.24
CA GLN A 79 11.66 -6.17 -9.10
C GLN A 79 12.83 -6.03 -8.14
N THR A 80 13.35 -7.16 -7.68
CA THR A 80 14.65 -7.19 -7.03
C THR A 80 15.62 -6.71 -8.07
N ASP A 81 16.05 -5.44 -7.96
CA ASP A 81 17.25 -5.00 -8.64
C ASP A 81 18.33 -6.03 -8.31
N SER A 82 18.92 -6.53 -9.39
CA SER A 82 19.95 -7.54 -9.39
C SER A 82 21.02 -7.14 -8.38
N HIS A 83 21.20 -7.94 -7.33
CA HIS A 83 22.42 -8.18 -6.52
C HIS A 83 22.16 -8.85 -5.16
N HIS A 84 20.90 -9.14 -4.79
CA HIS A 84 20.61 -10.01 -3.64
C HIS A 84 19.49 -11.02 -3.95
N PRO A 85 19.81 -12.32 -4.16
CA PRO A 85 18.80 -13.35 -4.29
C PRO A 85 18.52 -13.92 -2.90
N GLN A 86 17.44 -13.48 -2.24
CA GLN A 86 16.61 -14.30 -1.33
C GLN A 86 15.55 -13.47 -0.59
N LEU A 87 14.39 -13.33 -1.23
CA LEU A 87 13.09 -13.31 -0.57
C LEU A 87 12.07 -13.78 -1.60
N ILE A 88 12.14 -15.09 -1.89
CA ILE A 88 11.14 -15.77 -2.71
C ILE A 88 9.89 -15.88 -1.84
N SER A 89 8.97 -14.93 -2.00
CA SER A 89 7.56 -15.14 -1.65
C SER A 89 7.04 -16.33 -2.46
N PRO A 90 6.52 -17.40 -1.83
CA PRO A 90 6.20 -18.65 -2.51
C PRO A 90 4.81 -18.61 -3.13
N TRP A 91 4.56 -17.73 -4.11
CA TRP A 91 3.37 -17.83 -4.98
C TRP A 91 3.69 -17.26 -6.37
N PRO A 92 3.84 -18.12 -7.40
CA PRO A 92 3.97 -17.69 -8.79
C PRO A 92 2.58 -17.51 -9.38
N PHE A 93 1.85 -16.49 -8.95
CA PHE A 93 0.66 -16.04 -9.65
C PHE A 93 0.67 -14.52 -9.67
N THR A 94 1.34 -13.96 -10.68
CA THR A 94 1.17 -12.57 -11.11
C THR A 94 -0.25 -12.42 -11.64
N TRP A 95 -1.21 -12.22 -10.74
CA TRP A 95 -2.52 -11.72 -11.13
C TRP A 95 -2.34 -10.26 -11.53
N SER A 96 -2.06 -10.01 -12.80
CA SER A 96 -2.28 -8.70 -13.41
C SER A 96 -3.79 -8.53 -13.61
N ARG A 97 -4.54 -8.48 -12.50
CA ARG A 97 -5.94 -8.05 -12.51
C ARG A 97 -5.91 -6.54 -12.59
N ARG A 98 -6.46 -5.97 -13.66
CA ARG A 98 -6.80 -4.54 -13.68
C ARG A 98 -7.55 -4.22 -12.39
N ASN A 99 -7.06 -3.23 -11.64
CA ASN A 99 -7.67 -2.73 -10.41
C ASN A 99 -7.69 -3.73 -9.23
N ALA A 100 -6.71 -4.64 -9.12
CA ALA A 100 -6.51 -5.38 -7.87
C ALA A 100 -5.99 -4.45 -6.77
N ALA A 101 -6.77 -4.33 -5.70
CA ALA A 101 -6.40 -3.60 -4.48
C ALA A 101 -5.09 -4.15 -3.86
N PRO A 102 -4.14 -3.28 -3.44
CA PRO A 102 -2.96 -3.71 -2.70
C PRO A 102 -3.38 -4.33 -1.37
N ARG A 103 -3.04 -5.61 -1.17
CA ARG A 103 -3.17 -6.29 0.13
C ARG A 103 -1.81 -6.35 0.80
N PHE A 104 -1.73 -5.82 2.01
CA PHE A 104 -0.50 -5.85 2.80
C PHE A 104 -0.33 -7.19 3.51
N GLY A 105 -1.44 -7.88 3.81
CA GLY A 105 -1.43 -9.16 4.49
C GLY A 105 -1.31 -9.00 6.00
N THR A 106 -0.90 -10.05 6.69
CA THR A 106 -0.73 -10.02 8.15
C THR A 106 0.68 -9.56 8.50
N HIS A 107 0.79 -8.69 9.50
CA HIS A 107 2.04 -8.17 10.05
C HIS A 107 2.03 -8.22 11.58
N VAL A 108 3.23 -8.19 12.15
CA VAL A 108 3.42 -8.14 13.61
C VAL A 108 3.16 -6.71 14.09
N SER A 109 2.41 -6.59 15.19
CA SER A 109 2.19 -5.36 15.96
C SER A 109 3.50 -4.60 16.21
N GLY A 110 3.55 -3.30 15.94
CA GLY A 110 4.75 -2.46 16.14
C GLY A 110 5.94 -2.81 15.24
N GLY A 111 5.71 -3.53 14.13
CA GLY A 111 6.73 -3.84 13.14
C GLY A 111 7.15 -2.64 12.28
N SER A 112 8.19 -2.83 11.46
CA SER A 112 8.67 -1.80 10.54
C SER A 112 7.67 -1.51 9.40
N PRO A 113 7.69 -0.29 8.83
CA PRO A 113 6.88 0.05 7.66
C PRO A 113 7.13 -0.88 6.46
N VAL A 114 6.06 -1.22 5.76
CA VAL A 114 6.05 -2.15 4.63
C VAL A 114 5.63 -1.40 3.37
N PRO A 115 6.58 -0.98 2.52
CA PRO A 115 6.26 -0.27 1.29
C PRO A 115 5.84 -1.24 0.17
N ARG A 116 4.87 -0.81 -0.66
CA ARG A 116 4.44 -1.47 -1.89
C ARG A 116 4.47 -0.46 -3.03
N ARG A 117 5.17 -0.81 -4.12
CA ARG A 117 5.16 -0.03 -5.36
C ARG A 117 3.91 -0.37 -6.18
N VAL A 118 3.18 0.64 -6.60
CA VAL A 118 1.98 0.53 -7.42
C VAL A 118 2.17 1.35 -8.67
N ARG A 119 1.89 0.75 -9.84
CA ARG A 119 1.95 1.45 -11.13
C ARG A 119 0.58 1.98 -11.50
N LEU A 120 0.50 3.28 -11.75
CA LEU A 120 -0.66 3.97 -12.28
C LEU A 120 -0.50 4.07 -13.80
N ASN A 121 -1.45 3.54 -14.55
CA ASN A 121 -1.42 3.57 -16.00
C ASN A 121 -2.49 4.54 -16.53
N ASN A 122 -2.09 5.38 -17.47
CA ASN A 122 -2.95 6.35 -18.12
C ASN A 122 -3.12 5.98 -19.60
N PRO A 123 -4.22 5.32 -19.99
CA PRO A 123 -4.49 4.97 -21.38
C PRO A 123 -4.99 6.17 -22.21
N THR A 124 -5.14 7.34 -21.60
CA THR A 124 -5.74 8.51 -22.22
C THR A 124 -4.68 9.35 -22.96
N PRO A 125 -5.07 10.27 -23.86
CA PRO A 125 -4.12 11.05 -24.65
C PRO A 125 -3.51 12.24 -23.89
N PHE A 126 -4.00 12.55 -22.68
CA PHE A 126 -3.56 13.71 -21.91
C PHE A 126 -2.92 13.31 -20.60
N ASP A 127 -1.98 14.13 -20.14
CA ASP A 127 -1.43 14.02 -18.80
C ASP A 127 -2.52 14.29 -17.75
N ILE A 128 -2.63 13.38 -16.78
CA ILE A 128 -3.59 13.48 -15.69
C ILE A 128 -2.80 13.66 -14.40
N ARG A 129 -3.02 14.78 -13.72
CA ARG A 129 -2.56 14.97 -12.35
C ARG A 129 -3.51 14.28 -11.38
N LEU A 130 -2.94 13.55 -10.44
CA LEU A 130 -3.63 12.91 -9.34
C LEU A 130 -3.19 13.52 -8.03
N ASP A 131 -4.17 13.94 -7.25
CA ASP A 131 -4.03 14.35 -5.86
C ASP A 131 -4.54 13.20 -4.98
N LEU A 132 -3.61 12.60 -4.23
CA LEU A 132 -3.78 11.31 -3.56
C LEU A 132 -3.94 11.50 -2.06
N GLU A 133 -5.03 10.95 -1.54
CA GLU A 133 -5.43 11.05 -0.13
C GLU A 133 -5.83 9.69 0.43
N VAL A 134 -5.47 9.43 1.68
CA VAL A 134 -5.77 8.19 2.39
C VAL A 134 -6.78 8.48 3.50
N TYR A 135 -7.79 7.63 3.60
CA TYR A 135 -8.89 7.73 4.55
C TYR A 135 -8.99 6.43 5.34
N ASN A 136 -8.88 6.49 6.66
CA ASN A 136 -9.12 5.33 7.51
C ASN A 136 -10.62 5.05 7.61
N GLN A 137 -10.97 3.76 7.65
CA GLN A 137 -12.33 3.31 7.92
C GLN A 137 -12.43 2.90 9.38
N GLU A 138 -13.27 3.60 10.14
CA GLU A 138 -13.55 3.28 11.54
C GLU A 138 -14.86 2.47 11.61
N GLU A 139 -14.88 1.38 12.39
CA GLU A 139 -16.05 0.46 12.45
C GLU A 139 -17.33 1.14 12.97
N ASP A 140 -17.19 2.16 13.82
CA ASP A 140 -18.31 2.86 14.46
C ASP A 140 -18.63 4.23 13.83
N ASP A 141 -18.09 4.51 12.65
CA ASP A 141 -18.33 5.78 11.97
C ASP A 141 -19.73 5.84 11.34
N LYS A 142 -20.58 6.69 11.90
CA LYS A 142 -21.97 6.91 11.47
C LYS A 142 -22.13 8.12 10.56
N LYS A 143 -21.04 8.80 10.20
CA LYS A 143 -21.07 9.99 9.37
C LYS A 143 -21.39 9.62 7.92
N LEU A 144 -22.42 10.25 7.35
CA LEU A 144 -22.83 9.98 5.96
C LEU A 144 -22.24 10.97 4.95
N VAL A 145 -21.99 12.20 5.38
CA VAL A 145 -21.68 13.33 4.50
C VAL A 145 -20.66 14.26 5.15
N ASP A 146 -19.71 14.75 4.35
CA ASP A 146 -18.77 15.81 4.69
C ASP A 146 -19.21 17.14 4.09
N LEU A 147 -19.11 18.20 4.90
CA LEU A 147 -19.18 19.59 4.45
C LEU A 147 -17.77 20.16 4.41
N LEU A 148 -17.23 20.37 3.21
CA LEU A 148 -15.91 20.95 3.00
C LEU A 148 -16.04 22.44 2.71
N MET A 149 -15.33 23.26 3.49
CA MET A 149 -15.13 24.67 3.19
C MET A 149 -13.78 24.81 2.51
N LEU A 150 -13.80 25.13 1.22
CA LEU A 150 -12.63 25.23 0.36
C LEU A 150 -12.30 26.69 0.13
N PHE A 151 -11.06 27.05 0.40
CA PHE A 151 -10.50 28.35 0.08
C PHE A 151 -9.66 28.17 -1.18
N GLU A 152 -9.98 28.91 -2.25
CA GLU A 152 -9.34 28.78 -3.57
C GLU A 152 -9.53 27.38 -4.23
N ASP A 153 -8.60 27.01 -5.11
CA ASP A 153 -8.53 25.69 -5.74
C ASP A 153 -8.11 24.63 -4.70
N PRO A 154 -8.92 23.57 -4.48
CA PRO A 154 -8.60 22.51 -3.52
C PRO A 154 -7.36 21.69 -3.89
N PHE A 155 -6.99 21.66 -5.18
CA PHE A 155 -5.91 20.82 -5.69
C PHE A 155 -4.94 21.64 -6.56
N PRO A 156 -4.25 22.64 -5.98
CA PRO A 156 -3.31 23.45 -6.74
C PRO A 156 -2.11 22.59 -7.19
N PRO A 157 -1.56 22.82 -8.39
CA PRO A 157 -0.31 22.18 -8.79
C PRO A 157 0.79 22.49 -7.78
N LEU A 158 1.54 21.47 -7.38
CA LEU A 158 2.69 21.58 -6.50
C LEU A 158 3.98 21.48 -7.31
N ASP A 159 5.00 22.23 -6.88
CA ASP A 159 6.36 22.09 -7.38
C ASP A 159 7.08 20.87 -6.78
N LYS A 160 8.35 20.67 -7.15
CA LYS A 160 9.15 19.53 -6.67
C LYS A 160 9.41 19.57 -5.16
N ASP A 161 9.27 20.72 -4.53
CA ASP A 161 9.49 20.94 -3.10
C ASP A 161 8.16 20.91 -2.31
N GLY A 162 7.03 20.68 -2.99
CA GLY A 162 5.70 20.59 -2.39
C GLY A 162 5.02 21.94 -2.17
N ASN A 163 5.56 23.04 -2.70
CA ASN A 163 4.94 24.36 -2.63
C ASN A 163 3.98 24.56 -3.80
N LYS A 164 2.97 25.45 -3.65
CA LYS A 164 2.09 25.81 -4.77
C LYS A 164 2.94 26.34 -5.91
N ALA A 165 2.91 25.66 -7.06
CA ALA A 165 3.55 26.15 -8.26
C ALA A 165 2.91 27.50 -8.63
N ALA A 166 3.74 28.50 -8.92
CA ALA A 166 3.24 29.79 -9.38
C ALA A 166 2.34 29.54 -10.60
N SER A 167 1.11 30.07 -10.56
CA SER A 167 0.26 30.09 -11.73
C SER A 167 1.01 30.84 -12.82
N SER A 168 1.52 30.13 -13.84
CA SER A 168 2.12 30.73 -15.02
C SER A 168 1.03 31.43 -15.83
N GLY A 169 0.56 32.56 -15.32
CA GLY A 169 -0.12 33.57 -16.09
C GLY A 169 0.89 34.22 -17.02
N SER A 170 0.66 34.04 -18.32
CA SER A 170 1.36 34.66 -19.45
C SER A 170 2.77 34.14 -19.79
N THR A 171 2.88 33.44 -20.92
CA THR A 171 3.62 33.96 -22.08
C THR A 171 3.17 33.25 -23.37
N SER A 172 2.83 34.05 -24.38
CA SER A 172 2.54 33.70 -25.80
C SER A 172 1.23 32.98 -26.12
N GLU A 173 0.13 33.73 -26.02
CA GLU A 173 -0.95 33.62 -27.00
C GLU A 173 -0.43 34.17 -28.33
N SER A 174 0.16 33.31 -29.16
CA SER A 174 0.23 33.41 -30.63
C SER A 174 1.10 32.28 -31.18
N GLU A 175 0.62 31.69 -32.27
CA GLU A 175 1.34 30.78 -33.18
C GLU A 175 1.73 29.39 -32.66
N ILE A 176 0.74 28.51 -32.51
CA ILE A 176 0.88 27.13 -33.03
C ILE A 176 -0.40 26.79 -33.80
N ALA A 177 -0.47 27.30 -35.03
CA ALA A 177 -1.36 26.76 -36.05
C ALA A 177 -0.92 25.31 -36.33
N LEU A 178 -1.58 24.34 -35.71
CA LEU A 178 -1.53 22.97 -36.20
C LEU A 178 -2.26 22.94 -37.54
N LYS A 179 -1.45 22.96 -38.62
CA LYS A 179 -1.83 22.64 -39.99
C LYS A 179 -2.70 21.38 -39.98
N LEU A 180 -4.00 21.56 -40.17
CA LEU A 180 -4.86 20.52 -40.70
C LEU A 180 -4.69 20.58 -42.22
N ASP A 181 -4.00 19.60 -42.79
CA ASP A 181 -3.84 19.45 -44.24
C ASP A 181 -5.22 19.47 -44.91
N GLN A 182 -5.52 20.59 -45.57
CA GLN A 182 -6.61 20.69 -46.53
C GLN A 182 -6.04 20.28 -47.88
N THR A 183 -6.19 19.01 -48.22
CA THR A 183 -6.12 18.60 -49.62
C THR A 183 -7.41 19.09 -50.29
N ALA A 184 -7.29 20.21 -50.99
CA ALA A 184 -8.32 20.73 -51.87
C ALA A 184 -8.54 19.79 -53.06
N ASN A 185 -9.81 19.54 -53.39
CA ASN A 185 -10.23 19.43 -54.77
C ASN A 185 -11.57 20.17 -54.96
N PRO A 186 -11.77 20.86 -56.10
CA PRO A 186 -12.59 22.05 -56.16
C PRO A 186 -13.95 21.77 -56.80
N CYS A 187 -15.01 22.39 -56.28
CA CYS A 187 -16.18 22.73 -57.08
C CYS A 187 -16.71 24.07 -56.60
N GLY A 188 -16.43 25.10 -57.40
CA GLY A 188 -16.88 26.46 -57.15
C GLY A 188 -18.37 26.60 -57.40
N ILE A 189 -19.04 27.35 -56.53
CA ILE A 189 -20.22 28.13 -56.89
C ILE A 189 -20.11 29.45 -56.14
N ILE A 190 -20.02 30.52 -56.93
CA ILE A 190 -20.03 31.92 -56.51
C ILE A 190 -21.47 32.28 -56.15
N TYR A 191 -21.72 32.85 -54.96
CA TYR A 191 -22.85 33.77 -54.75
C TYR A 191 -22.40 34.97 -53.90
N PRO A 192 -22.89 36.18 -54.22
CA PRO A 192 -22.41 37.44 -53.65
C PRO A 192 -23.06 37.75 -52.30
N ALA A 193 -22.37 38.61 -51.54
CA ALA A 193 -22.78 39.12 -50.25
C ALA A 193 -24.14 39.85 -50.29
N SER A 194 -24.95 39.61 -49.26
CA SER A 194 -25.82 40.63 -48.67
C SER A 194 -25.92 40.39 -47.17
N GLN A 195 -25.63 41.46 -46.45
CA GLN A 195 -25.55 41.58 -44.99
C GLN A 195 -26.96 41.53 -44.38
N THR A 196 -27.08 40.96 -43.19
CA THR A 196 -27.64 41.67 -42.01
C THR A 196 -27.33 40.88 -40.74
N MET A 197 -26.76 41.61 -39.78
CA MET A 197 -26.61 41.34 -38.35
C MET A 197 -27.62 40.35 -37.75
N ASP A 198 -27.09 39.40 -36.99
CA ASP A 198 -27.35 39.28 -35.55
C ASP A 198 -26.19 38.48 -34.92
N GLU A 199 -25.09 39.18 -34.60
CA GLU A 199 -24.11 38.66 -33.66
C GLU A 199 -24.74 38.74 -32.26
N GLU A 200 -25.34 37.64 -31.79
CA GLU A 200 -25.55 37.46 -30.37
C GLU A 200 -24.20 37.39 -29.68
N ILE A 201 -23.76 38.55 -29.17
CA ILE A 201 -22.66 38.68 -28.25
C ILE A 201 -23.03 37.87 -27.00
N SER A 202 -22.59 36.62 -26.97
CA SER A 202 -22.58 35.81 -25.75
C SER A 202 -21.65 36.51 -24.77
N SER A 203 -22.28 37.24 -23.85
CA SER A 203 -21.65 37.84 -22.67
C SER A 203 -21.05 36.71 -21.85
N GLN A 204 -19.77 36.41 -22.09
CA GLN A 204 -18.99 35.64 -21.14
C GLN A 204 -18.83 36.51 -19.90
N GLU A 205 -19.58 36.18 -18.84
CA GLU A 205 -19.31 36.68 -17.51
C GLU A 205 -17.83 36.46 -17.19
N PRO A 206 -17.12 37.48 -16.66
CA PRO A 206 -15.74 37.31 -16.23
C PRO A 206 -15.68 36.18 -15.19
N PRO A 207 -14.63 35.34 -15.17
CA PRO A 207 -14.53 34.26 -14.21
C PRO A 207 -14.46 34.87 -12.81
N THR A 208 -15.57 34.87 -12.08
CA THR A 208 -15.59 35.22 -10.67
C THR A 208 -14.65 34.25 -9.97
N GLN A 209 -13.51 34.75 -9.46
CA GLN A 209 -12.64 33.95 -8.63
C GLN A 209 -13.45 33.53 -7.40
N LYS A 210 -13.81 32.24 -7.33
CA LYS A 210 -14.44 31.67 -6.15
C LYS A 210 -13.41 31.66 -5.02
N ILE A 211 -13.43 32.70 -4.19
CA ILE A 211 -12.52 32.85 -3.04
C ILE A 211 -12.84 31.79 -1.99
N VAL A 212 -14.13 31.51 -1.79
CA VAL A 212 -14.62 30.46 -0.88
C VAL A 212 -15.68 29.64 -1.60
N SER A 213 -15.58 28.32 -1.51
CA SER A 213 -16.62 27.41 -1.98
C SER A 213 -16.96 26.39 -0.89
N VAL A 214 -18.22 26.00 -0.85
CA VAL A 214 -18.72 25.00 0.11
C VAL A 214 -19.16 23.79 -0.70
N LEU A 215 -18.61 22.63 -0.37
CA LEU A 215 -18.89 21.37 -1.06
C LEU A 215 -19.47 20.36 -0.08
N LEU A 216 -20.62 19.79 -0.44
CA LEU A 216 -21.22 18.65 0.26
C LEU A 216 -20.85 17.38 -0.50
N ARG A 217 -20.26 16.39 0.17
CA ARG A 217 -19.87 15.11 -0.45
C ARG A 217 -20.14 13.90 0.46
N PRO A 218 -20.30 12.68 -0.08
CA PRO A 218 -20.33 11.47 0.74
C PRO A 218 -19.10 11.38 1.65
N HIS A 219 -19.30 10.93 2.88
CA HIS A 219 -18.20 10.66 3.80
C HIS A 219 -17.43 9.41 3.35
N GLU A 220 -16.11 9.52 3.24
CA GLU A 220 -15.24 8.46 2.73
C GLU A 220 -14.32 7.87 3.82
N GLY A 221 -14.48 8.32 5.06
CA GLY A 221 -13.65 8.00 6.21
C GLY A 221 -12.88 9.21 6.72
N VAL A 222 -11.98 8.98 7.67
CA VAL A 222 -11.19 10.02 8.32
C VAL A 222 -9.84 10.16 7.61
N PRO A 223 -9.46 11.35 7.09
CA PRO A 223 -8.15 11.57 6.49
C PRO A 223 -7.03 11.19 7.45
N ALA A 224 -6.08 10.37 7.00
CA ALA A 224 -5.02 9.86 7.86
C ALA A 224 -3.72 9.54 7.09
N ASP A 225 -2.61 9.62 7.81
CA ASP A 225 -1.26 9.22 7.35
C ASP A 225 -0.73 7.96 8.03
N SER A 226 -1.57 7.35 8.86
CA SER A 226 -1.27 6.14 9.61
C SER A 226 -2.57 5.33 9.77
N PRO A 227 -2.54 4.00 9.64
CA PRO A 227 -1.35 3.18 9.41
C PRO A 227 -0.87 3.17 7.96
N TYR A 228 -1.63 3.75 7.03
CA TYR A 228 -1.24 3.83 5.62
C TYR A 228 -0.74 5.22 5.26
N SER A 229 0.38 5.29 4.56
CA SER A 229 0.93 6.52 4.00
C SER A 229 1.22 6.35 2.52
N ILE A 230 1.17 7.45 1.76
CA ILE A 230 1.43 7.45 0.32
C ILE A 230 2.51 8.45 -0.07
N THR A 231 3.32 8.09 -1.05
CA THR A 231 4.38 8.96 -1.59
C THR A 231 4.56 8.74 -3.09
N PRO A 232 4.55 9.81 -3.90
CA PRO A 232 4.17 11.19 -3.53
C PRO A 232 2.65 11.34 -3.33
N ARG A 233 2.20 12.44 -2.69
CA ARG A 233 0.77 12.79 -2.59
C ARG A 233 0.20 13.44 -3.85
N GLN A 234 1.05 14.00 -4.69
CA GLN A 234 0.64 14.55 -5.98
C GLN A 234 1.55 13.99 -7.07
N ILE A 235 0.96 13.54 -8.17
CA ILE A 235 1.72 12.96 -9.28
C ILE A 235 1.04 13.23 -10.62
N VAL A 236 1.84 13.48 -11.66
CA VAL A 236 1.35 13.52 -13.04
C VAL A 236 1.58 12.14 -13.67
N VAL A 237 0.52 11.56 -14.20
CA VAL A 237 0.58 10.32 -14.99
C VAL A 237 0.50 10.71 -16.47
N PRO A 238 1.58 10.51 -17.26
CA PRO A 238 1.64 11.00 -18.62
C PRO A 238 0.63 10.30 -19.53
N GLY A 239 0.07 11.02 -20.50
CA GLY A 239 -0.84 10.47 -21.51
C GLY A 239 -0.21 9.29 -22.25
N GLY A 240 -0.92 8.17 -22.34
CA GLY A 240 -0.44 6.92 -22.95
C GLY A 240 0.67 6.22 -22.15
N GLY A 241 1.03 6.72 -20.97
CA GLY A 241 2.15 6.25 -20.16
C GLY A 241 1.74 5.76 -18.78
N SER A 242 2.72 5.73 -17.88
CA SER A 242 2.54 5.26 -16.50
C SER A 242 3.49 5.95 -15.53
N SER A 243 3.07 6.04 -14.27
CA SER A 243 3.90 6.54 -13.16
C SER A 243 3.78 5.60 -11.96
N ASP A 244 4.84 5.50 -11.15
CA ASP A 244 4.86 4.64 -9.97
C ASP A 244 4.65 5.48 -8.69
N ILE A 245 3.83 4.95 -7.77
CA ILE A 245 3.63 5.48 -6.42
C ILE A 245 4.02 4.42 -5.38
N TYR A 246 4.30 4.85 -4.15
CA TYR A 246 4.60 3.96 -3.03
C TYR A 246 3.53 4.12 -1.96
N ILE A 247 2.93 3.01 -1.56
CA ILE A 247 2.00 2.94 -0.44
C ILE A 247 2.69 2.14 0.66
N SER A 248 2.84 2.74 1.84
CA SER A 248 3.46 2.11 3.00
C SER A 248 2.41 1.77 4.04
N PHE A 249 2.49 0.57 4.62
CA PHE A 249 1.72 0.18 5.79
C PHE A 249 2.66 0.13 7.01
N THR A 250 2.35 0.93 8.02
CA THR A 250 3.10 1.01 9.28
C THR A 250 2.31 0.32 10.38
N PRO A 251 2.73 -0.88 10.82
CA PRO A 251 2.05 -1.61 11.88
C PRO A 251 2.03 -0.86 13.21
N SER A 252 0.85 -0.41 13.64
CA SER A 252 0.66 0.18 14.97
C SER A 252 0.87 -0.86 16.09
N VAL A 253 1.14 -0.37 17.30
CA VAL A 253 1.19 -1.22 18.50
C VAL A 253 -0.24 -1.55 18.93
N LEU A 254 -0.54 -2.85 18.98
CA LEU A 254 -1.82 -3.38 19.43
C LEU A 254 -1.97 -3.32 20.96
N PRO A 255 -3.19 -3.08 21.47
CA PRO A 255 -3.52 -3.32 22.86
C PRO A 255 -3.43 -4.82 23.19
N GLU A 256 -3.02 -5.16 24.42
CA GLU A 256 -2.81 -6.56 24.85
C GLU A 256 -4.03 -7.48 24.67
N THR A 257 -5.24 -6.92 24.69
CA THR A 257 -6.50 -7.66 24.57
C THR A 257 -6.83 -8.08 23.13
N ALA A 258 -6.19 -7.49 22.12
CA ALA A 258 -6.52 -7.71 20.72
C ALA A 258 -5.75 -8.91 20.14
N THR A 259 -6.46 -9.93 19.69
CA THR A 259 -5.82 -11.11 19.05
C THR A 259 -5.41 -10.84 17.60
N GLU A 260 -6.27 -10.15 16.86
CA GLU A 260 -6.05 -9.69 15.50
C GLU A 260 -6.84 -8.40 15.26
N VAL A 261 -6.21 -7.41 14.62
CA VAL A 261 -6.88 -6.18 14.22
C VAL A 261 -6.80 -6.03 12.71
N ARG A 262 -7.94 -5.78 12.09
CA ARG A 262 -8.03 -5.44 10.66
C ARG A 262 -7.82 -3.95 10.50
N CYS A 263 -6.90 -3.57 9.64
CA CYS A 263 -6.65 -2.18 9.26
C CYS A 263 -7.24 -1.98 7.86
N GLU A 264 -8.31 -1.20 7.76
CA GLU A 264 -8.94 -0.85 6.48
C GLU A 264 -8.77 0.64 6.20
N ALA A 265 -8.41 0.95 4.96
CA ALA A 265 -8.36 2.32 4.49
C ALA A 265 -8.77 2.42 3.02
N LEU A 266 -9.11 3.63 2.62
CA LEU A 266 -9.45 3.99 1.26
C LEU A 266 -8.44 5.00 0.73
N LEU A 267 -7.75 4.64 -0.34
CA LEU A 267 -6.95 5.57 -1.11
C LEU A 267 -7.82 6.16 -2.23
N LEU A 268 -7.92 7.49 -2.25
CA LEU A 268 -8.60 8.26 -3.28
C LEU A 268 -7.58 9.06 -4.10
N GLY A 269 -7.78 9.11 -5.41
CA GLY A 269 -7.04 9.98 -6.32
C GLY A 269 -7.98 10.92 -7.06
N PHE A 270 -7.89 12.22 -6.78
CA PHE A 270 -8.67 13.27 -7.42
C PHE A 270 -7.95 13.74 -8.68
N MET A 271 -8.69 13.78 -9.80
CA MET A 271 -8.09 14.01 -11.13
C MET A 271 -8.18 15.48 -11.55
N SER A 272 -7.07 15.98 -12.08
CA SER A 272 -6.96 17.30 -12.70
C SER A 272 -6.19 17.19 -14.02
N LEU A 273 -6.53 18.06 -14.98
CA LEU A 273 -5.91 18.18 -16.30
C LEU A 273 -5.28 19.55 -16.39
N ASP A 274 -3.96 19.71 -16.34
CA ASP A 274 -3.37 21.06 -16.35
C ASP A 274 -3.48 21.79 -17.69
N ASN A 275 -3.60 21.03 -18.76
CA ASN A 275 -3.84 21.57 -20.08
C ASN A 275 -5.29 22.07 -20.23
N LYS A 276 -5.47 23.39 -20.41
CA LYS A 276 -6.78 24.03 -20.61
C LYS A 276 -7.55 23.46 -21.82
N LEU A 277 -6.85 23.12 -22.91
CA LEU A 277 -7.46 22.51 -24.10
C LEU A 277 -7.96 21.09 -23.83
N ALA A 278 -7.32 20.39 -22.88
CA ALA A 278 -7.79 19.09 -22.43
C ALA A 278 -9.03 19.22 -21.52
N ARG A 279 -9.21 20.33 -20.80
CA ARG A 279 -10.38 20.55 -19.91
C ARG A 279 -11.66 20.84 -20.69
N ARG A 280 -11.57 21.70 -21.71
CA ARG A 280 -12.76 22.23 -22.38
C ARG A 280 -12.52 22.50 -23.86
N VAL A 281 -13.49 22.10 -24.67
CA VAL A 281 -13.66 22.60 -26.04
C VAL A 281 -15.01 23.33 -26.07
N PRO A 282 -15.05 24.63 -26.42
CA PRO A 282 -16.29 25.41 -26.41
C PRO A 282 -17.43 24.67 -27.11
N ASN A 283 -18.58 24.59 -26.44
CA ASN A 283 -19.82 23.97 -26.93
C ASN A 283 -19.72 22.48 -27.34
N LYS A 284 -18.62 21.80 -27.05
CA LYS A 284 -18.41 20.40 -27.45
C LYS A 284 -17.96 19.49 -26.33
N VAL A 285 -17.04 19.94 -25.49
CA VAL A 285 -16.43 19.08 -24.47
C VAL A 285 -16.28 19.85 -23.16
N HIS A 286 -16.73 19.23 -22.09
CA HIS A 286 -16.50 19.70 -20.73
C HIS A 286 -16.03 18.54 -19.85
N ARG A 287 -14.86 18.70 -19.22
CA ARG A 287 -14.32 17.71 -18.27
C ARG A 287 -14.23 18.32 -16.89
N THR A 288 -14.94 17.70 -15.95
CA THR A 288 -14.90 18.07 -14.53
C THR A 288 -13.53 17.75 -13.93
N GLN A 289 -13.21 18.41 -12.82
CA GLN A 289 -11.89 18.37 -12.17
C GLN A 289 -12.06 18.18 -10.65
N GLY A 290 -11.00 17.73 -9.97
CA GLY A 290 -10.95 17.64 -8.52
C GLY A 290 -12.09 16.78 -7.96
N TYR A 291 -12.86 17.35 -7.02
CA TYR A 291 -13.98 16.66 -6.37
C TYR A 291 -15.17 16.35 -7.29
N GLU A 292 -15.32 17.07 -8.42
CA GLU A 292 -16.39 16.85 -9.39
C GLU A 292 -16.00 15.83 -10.49
N ALA A 293 -14.72 15.49 -10.57
CA ALA A 293 -14.24 14.44 -11.46
C ALA A 293 -14.54 13.05 -10.87
N PRO A 294 -14.66 12.01 -11.72
CA PRO A 294 -14.49 10.64 -11.25
C PRO A 294 -13.18 10.51 -10.48
N LYS A 295 -13.15 9.66 -9.46
CA LYS A 295 -11.96 9.48 -8.61
C LYS A 295 -11.39 8.08 -8.76
N LEU A 296 -10.07 7.99 -8.69
CA LEU A 296 -9.40 6.71 -8.47
C LEU A 296 -9.78 6.24 -7.06
N ARG A 297 -10.29 5.01 -6.94
CA ARG A 297 -10.69 4.43 -5.64
C ARG A 297 -9.97 3.10 -5.44
N VAL A 298 -9.23 2.99 -4.33
CA VAL A 298 -8.41 1.81 -4.02
C VAL A 298 -8.62 1.43 -2.57
N ASN A 299 -9.17 0.24 -2.33
CA ASN A 299 -9.27 -0.31 -0.97
C ASN A 299 -7.90 -0.82 -0.52
N LEU A 300 -7.51 -0.50 0.70
CA LEU A 300 -6.28 -0.97 1.34
C LEU A 300 -6.65 -1.84 2.53
N GLU A 301 -5.95 -2.97 2.68
CA GLU A 301 -6.21 -3.93 3.74
C GLU A 301 -4.92 -4.53 4.28
N GLY A 302 -4.84 -4.61 5.59
CA GLY A 302 -3.77 -5.24 6.36
C GLY A 302 -4.32 -5.79 7.67
N PHE A 303 -3.58 -6.74 8.25
CA PHE A 303 -3.94 -7.36 9.51
C PHE A 303 -2.76 -7.26 10.48
N LEU A 304 -3.04 -6.98 11.74
CA LEU A 304 -2.05 -6.92 12.80
C LEU A 304 -2.28 -8.04 13.79
N ARG A 305 -1.21 -8.70 14.23
CA ARG A 305 -1.24 -9.70 15.30
C ARG A 305 -0.06 -9.53 16.25
N HIS A 306 -0.22 -9.98 17.49
CA HIS A 306 0.88 -10.09 18.43
C HIS A 306 1.90 -11.14 17.96
N PRO A 307 3.21 -10.89 18.16
CA PRO A 307 4.20 -11.93 17.97
C PRO A 307 4.08 -12.93 19.13
N LEU A 308 3.62 -14.14 18.84
CA LEU A 308 3.42 -15.17 19.86
C LEU A 308 4.02 -16.49 19.38
N LEU A 309 4.91 -17.06 20.18
CA LEU A 309 5.44 -18.41 19.99
C LEU A 309 4.69 -19.39 20.87
N LYS A 310 4.27 -20.51 20.30
CA LYS A 310 3.79 -21.63 21.11
C LYS A 310 5.00 -22.37 21.67
N VAL A 311 5.01 -22.56 22.99
CA VAL A 311 6.04 -23.32 23.70
C VAL A 311 5.47 -24.70 24.02
N GLU A 312 6.13 -25.75 23.53
CA GLU A 312 5.85 -27.14 23.88
C GLU A 312 7.00 -27.65 24.78
N ILE A 313 6.64 -28.15 25.96
CA ILE A 313 7.55 -28.73 26.95
C ILE A 313 7.04 -30.15 27.24
N ASP A 314 7.95 -31.09 27.50
CA ASP A 314 7.59 -32.49 27.76
C ASP A 314 6.80 -32.72 29.06
N HIS A 315 6.76 -31.73 29.96
CA HIS A 315 6.14 -31.84 31.28
C HIS A 315 5.20 -30.66 31.57
N ASP A 316 4.01 -30.96 32.10
CA ASP A 316 2.96 -29.96 32.41
C ASP A 316 3.36 -28.95 33.51
N ARG A 317 4.40 -29.25 34.29
CA ARG A 317 4.89 -28.41 35.40
C ARG A 317 6.01 -27.44 35.01
N GLY A 318 6.24 -27.26 33.71
CA GLY A 318 7.37 -26.50 33.19
C GLY A 318 8.67 -27.32 33.16
N MET A 319 9.78 -26.64 32.89
CA MET A 319 11.09 -27.28 32.71
C MET A 319 11.80 -27.41 34.06
N VAL A 320 11.94 -28.64 34.57
CA VAL A 320 12.49 -28.90 35.92
C VAL A 320 13.82 -29.61 35.83
N PHE A 321 14.90 -28.97 36.28
CA PHE A 321 16.24 -29.54 36.31
C PHE A 321 16.54 -30.14 37.68
N HIS A 322 17.08 -31.37 37.68
CA HIS A 322 17.58 -32.03 38.88
C HIS A 322 19.09 -32.20 38.76
N SER A 323 19.84 -31.64 39.71
CA SER A 323 21.29 -31.83 39.82
C SER A 323 21.67 -32.00 41.29
N MET A 324 22.77 -32.72 41.51
CA MET A 324 23.36 -32.96 42.82
C MET A 324 24.74 -32.31 42.90
N ALA A 325 25.15 -31.90 44.10
CA ALA A 325 26.51 -31.38 44.30
C ALA A 325 27.60 -32.41 43.94
N SER A 326 27.28 -33.71 44.05
CA SER A 326 28.15 -34.81 43.62
C SER A 326 28.43 -34.82 42.12
N ASP A 327 27.61 -34.14 41.29
CA ASP A 327 27.82 -34.05 39.84
C ASP A 327 29.10 -33.26 39.49
N LEU A 328 29.66 -32.52 40.44
CA LEU A 328 30.95 -31.83 40.31
C LEU A 328 32.14 -32.76 40.58
N LEU A 329 31.93 -33.99 41.04
CA LEU A 329 33.01 -34.97 41.26
C LEU A 329 33.21 -35.80 39.98
N PRO A 330 34.40 -35.76 39.34
CA PRO A 330 34.64 -36.56 38.16
C PRO A 330 34.71 -38.05 38.51
N ALA A 331 34.29 -38.90 37.56
CA ALA A 331 34.37 -40.37 37.70
C ALA A 331 35.81 -40.89 37.91
N LYS A 332 36.83 -40.10 37.54
CA LYS A 332 38.24 -40.40 37.79
C LYS A 332 38.78 -39.46 38.89
N PRO A 333 39.16 -39.96 40.07
CA PRO A 333 39.57 -39.15 41.22
C PRO A 333 40.78 -38.22 40.97
N LEU A 334 41.61 -38.55 39.98
CA LEU A 334 42.86 -37.84 39.67
C LEU A 334 42.66 -36.48 38.96
N LEU A 335 41.43 -36.13 38.56
CA LEU A 335 41.13 -34.91 37.80
C LEU A 335 40.67 -33.71 38.66
N GLY A 336 40.64 -33.84 39.99
CA GLY A 336 40.18 -32.77 40.89
C GLY A 336 38.67 -32.51 40.81
N VAL A 337 38.16 -31.51 41.52
CA VAL A 337 36.72 -31.16 41.48
C VAL A 337 36.44 -30.34 40.20
N LEU A 338 35.36 -30.67 39.49
CA LEU A 338 34.93 -29.92 38.31
C LEU A 338 34.46 -28.51 38.72
N THR A 339 34.75 -27.53 37.86
CA THR A 339 34.28 -26.15 38.05
C THR A 339 32.79 -26.01 37.76
N GLU A 340 32.27 -26.82 36.83
CA GLU A 340 30.88 -26.83 36.40
C GLU A 340 30.41 -28.24 35.99
N SER A 341 29.12 -28.50 36.20
CA SER A 341 28.40 -29.65 35.65
C SER A 341 27.09 -29.16 35.04
N VAL A 342 26.75 -29.64 33.86
CA VAL A 342 25.67 -29.06 33.04
C VAL A 342 24.58 -30.08 32.78
N THR A 343 23.37 -29.80 33.26
CA THR A 343 22.17 -30.58 32.94
C THR A 343 21.39 -29.87 31.85
N THR A 344 21.13 -30.53 30.74
CA THR A 344 20.43 -29.92 29.59
C THR A 344 19.11 -30.61 29.31
N GLN A 345 18.07 -29.81 29.11
CA GLN A 345 16.77 -30.25 28.63
C GLN A 345 16.42 -29.47 27.36
N SER A 346 15.43 -29.95 26.61
CA SER A 346 14.98 -29.28 25.38
C SER A 346 13.53 -28.85 25.50
N LEU A 347 13.21 -27.71 24.90
CA LEU A 347 11.84 -27.26 24.67
C LEU A 347 11.68 -26.94 23.18
N LYS A 348 10.44 -26.97 22.70
CA LYS A 348 10.13 -26.71 21.31
C LYS A 348 9.35 -25.40 21.18
N LEU A 349 9.89 -24.48 20.40
CA LEU A 349 9.21 -23.25 20.01
C LEU A 349 8.55 -23.44 18.65
N ILE A 350 7.31 -23.00 18.49
CA ILE A 350 6.54 -23.12 17.25
C ILE A 350 5.97 -21.76 16.88
N ASN A 351 6.20 -21.34 15.64
CA ASN A 351 5.55 -20.16 15.10
C ASN A 351 4.20 -20.55 14.48
N CYS A 352 3.12 -20.31 15.22
CA CYS A 352 1.75 -20.52 14.74
C CYS A 352 1.19 -19.31 13.98
N THR A 353 1.95 -18.22 13.85
CA THR A 353 1.52 -17.01 13.15
C THR A 353 1.70 -17.13 11.63
N LYS A 354 1.11 -16.19 10.88
CA LYS A 354 1.24 -16.10 9.40
C LYS A 354 2.48 -15.34 8.95
N THR A 355 3.31 -14.88 9.88
CA THR A 355 4.49 -14.01 9.63
C THR A 355 5.75 -14.60 10.25
N PRO A 356 6.95 -14.35 9.68
CA PRO A 356 8.19 -14.71 10.36
C PRO A 356 8.32 -13.92 11.67
N LEU A 357 8.76 -14.60 12.73
CA LEU A 357 9.00 -14.00 14.04
C LEU A 357 10.51 -13.92 14.29
N TYR A 358 10.97 -12.73 14.64
CA TYR A 358 12.33 -12.45 15.04
C TYR A 358 12.36 -12.24 16.55
N PHE A 359 13.20 -12.98 17.25
CA PHE A 359 13.20 -12.96 18.72
C PHE A 359 14.55 -13.35 19.30
N ARG A 360 14.73 -13.08 20.58
CA ARG A 360 15.85 -13.55 21.39
C ARG A 360 15.35 -14.18 22.68
N LEU A 361 16.13 -15.10 23.21
CA LEU A 361 15.82 -15.83 24.42
C LEU A 361 16.70 -15.30 25.55
N LEU A 362 16.09 -14.90 26.65
CA LEU A 362 16.76 -14.27 27.77
C LEU A 362 16.65 -15.18 29.01
N LEU A 363 17.82 -15.61 29.48
CA LEU A 363 18.03 -16.26 30.77
C LEU A 363 19.31 -15.69 31.39
N SER A 364 19.48 -15.89 32.69
CA SER A 364 20.70 -15.55 33.42
C SER A 364 21.21 -16.78 34.16
N MET A 365 22.51 -16.79 34.49
CA MET A 365 23.07 -17.85 35.35
C MET A 365 22.21 -18.01 36.61
N PRO A 366 21.93 -19.25 37.05
CA PRO A 366 22.55 -20.51 36.61
C PRO A 366 21.93 -21.16 35.36
N PHE A 367 20.98 -20.52 34.70
CA PHE A 367 20.40 -21.04 33.45
C PHE A 367 21.04 -20.41 32.22
N SER A 368 21.17 -21.20 31.16
CA SER A 368 21.65 -20.71 29.86
C SER A 368 20.87 -21.33 28.71
N VAL A 369 20.82 -20.63 27.59
CA VAL A 369 20.20 -21.13 26.36
C VAL A 369 21.28 -21.43 25.33
N SER A 370 21.21 -22.61 24.72
CA SER A 370 21.94 -22.92 23.49
C SER A 370 20.96 -23.34 22.40
N SER A 371 21.10 -22.75 21.21
CA SER A 371 20.29 -23.12 20.04
C SER A 371 21.07 -24.13 19.21
N THR A 372 20.49 -25.30 18.95
CA THR A 372 21.10 -26.36 18.14
C THR A 372 20.29 -26.63 16.87
N ASP A 373 20.01 -25.60 16.07
CA ASP A 373 20.02 -25.60 14.59
C ASP A 373 19.31 -24.34 14.05
N PRO A 374 19.88 -23.75 12.99
CA PRO A 374 19.11 -23.63 11.76
C PRO A 374 19.94 -24.21 10.63
N LYS A 375 19.43 -25.25 9.96
CA LYS A 375 19.89 -25.56 8.60
C LYS A 375 19.82 -24.25 7.78
N LYS A 376 21.01 -23.72 7.42
CA LYS A 376 21.32 -22.47 6.64
C LYS A 376 21.91 -21.26 7.40
N SER A 377 22.82 -21.46 8.36
CA SER A 377 23.89 -20.46 8.57
C SER A 377 24.93 -20.62 7.45
N THR A 378 24.66 -20.04 6.28
CA THR A 378 25.60 -20.03 5.16
C THR A 378 26.78 -19.13 5.51
N LYS A 379 27.97 -19.72 5.56
CA LYS A 379 29.26 -19.01 5.58
C LYS A 379 29.26 -17.88 4.54
N THR A 380 29.43 -16.64 4.98
CA THR A 380 30.22 -15.65 4.24
C THR A 380 31.10 -14.90 5.22
N SER A 381 32.39 -15.21 5.13
CA SER A 381 33.49 -14.46 5.72
C SER A 381 33.56 -13.06 5.12
N HIS A 382 33.94 -12.11 5.98
CA HIS A 382 34.35 -10.72 5.69
C HIS A 382 33.25 -9.65 5.59
N SER A 383 32.95 -9.03 6.72
CA SER A 383 33.14 -7.58 6.85
C SER A 383 33.36 -7.21 8.32
N LYS A 384 34.51 -6.60 8.62
CA LYS A 384 34.72 -5.89 9.88
C LYS A 384 33.96 -4.57 9.75
N LYS A 385 32.82 -4.45 10.44
CA LYS A 385 32.19 -3.15 10.71
C LYS A 385 31.48 -3.21 12.06
N GLU A 386 32.06 -2.47 12.99
CA GLU A 386 31.48 -1.86 14.20
C GLU A 386 30.56 -2.74 15.04
N GLU A 387 31.16 -3.32 16.09
CA GLU A 387 30.50 -3.89 17.25
C GLU A 387 29.65 -2.82 17.97
N ARG A 388 28.36 -2.75 17.63
CA ARG A 388 27.32 -2.39 18.60
C ARG A 388 26.59 -3.67 18.96
N GLU A 389 26.85 -4.19 20.16
CA GLU A 389 26.03 -5.08 21.02
C GLU A 389 24.86 -5.90 20.41
N HIS A 390 24.99 -6.48 19.21
CA HIS A 390 23.95 -7.31 18.62
C HIS A 390 24.15 -8.76 19.02
N ARG A 391 23.54 -9.15 20.16
CA ARG A 391 23.29 -10.55 20.48
C ARG A 391 22.54 -11.22 19.31
N PRO A 392 22.85 -12.47 18.96
CA PRO A 392 22.26 -13.14 17.80
C PRO A 392 20.74 -13.25 17.96
N GLN A 393 20.00 -12.78 16.97
CA GLN A 393 18.55 -12.85 16.91
C GLN A 393 18.12 -14.13 16.16
N HIS A 394 17.20 -14.89 16.73
CA HIS A 394 16.60 -16.06 16.10
C HIS A 394 15.46 -15.65 15.16
N VAL A 395 15.26 -16.40 14.08
CA VAL A 395 14.13 -16.25 13.16
C VAL A 395 13.38 -17.59 13.04
N LEU A 396 12.06 -17.54 13.17
CA LEU A 396 11.20 -18.71 12.97
C LEU A 396 10.11 -18.35 11.96
N TYR A 397 10.09 -19.03 10.81
CA TYR A 397 9.08 -18.78 9.77
C TYR A 397 7.74 -19.43 10.12
N PRO A 398 6.63 -19.01 9.47
CA PRO A 398 5.31 -19.57 9.72
C PRO A 398 5.31 -21.10 9.68
N GLN A 399 4.64 -21.72 10.65
CA GLN A 399 4.51 -23.17 10.82
C GLN A 399 5.83 -23.93 11.05
N GLN A 400 6.95 -23.23 11.20
CA GLN A 400 8.20 -23.87 11.60
C GLN A 400 8.29 -24.02 13.11
N ASN A 401 9.12 -24.96 13.52
CA ASN A 401 9.48 -25.18 14.91
C ASN A 401 11.00 -25.18 15.08
N MET A 402 11.45 -24.83 16.27
CA MET A 402 12.85 -24.82 16.68
C MET A 402 12.98 -25.55 18.01
N LEU A 403 13.95 -26.45 18.09
CA LEU A 403 14.32 -27.09 19.35
C LEU A 403 15.37 -26.22 20.05
N VAL A 404 15.06 -25.81 21.27
CA VAL A 404 15.91 -24.96 22.11
C VAL A 404 16.41 -25.80 23.27
N LYS A 405 17.72 -25.82 23.48
CA LYS A 405 18.32 -26.47 24.64
C LYS A 405 18.50 -25.44 25.74
N VAL A 406 17.87 -25.70 26.88
CA VAL A 406 18.07 -24.92 28.10
C VAL A 406 18.91 -25.78 29.03
N SER A 407 19.96 -25.18 29.56
CA SER A 407 20.92 -25.85 30.42
C SER A 407 20.93 -25.19 31.79
N PHE A 408 20.98 -26.01 32.83
CA PHE A 408 21.25 -25.60 34.20
C PHE A 408 22.71 -25.92 34.52
N HIS A 409 23.43 -24.92 35.03
CA HIS A 409 24.84 -25.00 35.37
C HIS A 409 25.00 -25.14 36.86
N THR A 410 25.36 -26.33 37.31
CA THR A 410 25.80 -26.57 38.67
C THR A 410 27.24 -26.11 38.78
N THR A 411 27.52 -25.09 39.58
CA THR A 411 28.87 -24.55 39.82
C THR A 411 29.20 -24.56 41.31
N LEU A 412 30.50 -24.48 41.64
CA LEU A 412 30.94 -24.36 43.03
C LEU A 412 30.39 -23.11 43.73
N GLU A 413 30.14 -22.04 42.97
CA GLU A 413 29.55 -20.81 43.51
C GLU A 413 28.14 -21.07 44.04
N LEU A 414 27.33 -21.87 43.34
CA LEU A 414 25.97 -22.22 43.79
C LEU A 414 25.95 -22.90 45.16
N LEU A 415 26.98 -23.68 45.49
CA LEU A 415 27.08 -24.34 46.79
C LEU A 415 27.27 -23.36 47.94
N ARG A 416 27.83 -22.17 47.69
CA ARG A 416 28.03 -21.15 48.75
C ARG A 416 26.71 -20.56 49.22
N TYR A 417 25.68 -20.54 48.37
CA TYR A 417 24.37 -20.00 48.70
C TYR A 417 23.64 -20.79 49.80
N GLN A 418 24.05 -22.04 50.09
CA GLN A 418 23.48 -22.84 51.19
C GLN A 418 23.76 -22.26 52.59
N HIS A 419 24.74 -21.36 52.70
CA HIS A 419 25.18 -20.76 53.95
C HIS A 419 24.75 -19.30 54.09
N LEU A 420 24.12 -18.73 53.06
CA LEU A 420 23.64 -17.35 53.09
C LEU A 420 22.27 -17.27 53.77
N PRO A 421 22.02 -16.23 54.58
CA PRO A 421 20.69 -15.97 55.13
C PRO A 421 19.73 -15.54 54.02
N ASP A 422 18.43 -15.80 54.19
CA ASP A 422 17.41 -15.52 53.17
C ASP A 422 17.40 -14.07 52.67
N THR A 423 17.82 -13.11 53.51
CA THR A 423 17.95 -11.69 53.18
C THR A 423 19.05 -11.37 52.17
N GLN A 424 19.99 -12.29 51.92
CA GLN A 424 21.12 -12.12 50.98
C GLN A 424 20.98 -13.00 49.73
N LEU A 425 19.86 -13.73 49.59
CA LEU A 425 19.60 -14.57 48.43
C LEU A 425 19.06 -13.73 47.27
N LEU A 426 19.49 -14.07 46.05
CA LEU A 426 19.02 -13.44 44.82
C LEU A 426 17.52 -13.75 44.58
N PRO A 427 16.78 -12.91 43.84
CA PRO A 427 15.38 -13.19 43.49
C PRO A 427 15.22 -14.54 42.78
N GLY A 428 14.30 -15.38 43.26
CA GLY A 428 14.07 -16.73 42.73
C GLY A 428 14.84 -17.86 43.40
N PHE A 429 15.66 -17.55 44.42
CA PHE A 429 16.46 -18.52 45.18
C PHE A 429 15.75 -18.89 46.48
N GLN A 430 15.64 -20.18 46.78
CA GLN A 430 15.02 -20.68 48.03
C GLN A 430 15.84 -21.85 48.58
N VAL A 431 16.17 -21.81 49.87
CA VAL A 431 16.75 -22.95 50.59
C VAL A 431 15.63 -23.69 51.31
N LEU A 432 15.39 -24.94 50.91
CA LEU A 432 14.38 -25.81 51.53
C LEU A 432 15.10 -26.79 52.45
N GLN A 433 14.67 -26.89 53.70
CA GLN A 433 15.11 -27.93 54.62
C GLN A 433 14.03 -29.01 54.69
N LEU A 434 14.42 -30.25 54.41
CA LEU A 434 13.56 -31.42 54.49
C LEU A 434 13.57 -31.99 55.92
N GLU A 435 12.53 -32.73 56.27
CA GLU A 435 12.36 -33.35 57.60
C GLU A 435 13.51 -34.31 57.98
N ASN A 436 14.16 -34.90 56.98
CA ASN A 436 15.33 -35.77 57.13
C ASN A 436 16.66 -35.01 57.36
N GLY A 437 16.62 -33.67 57.44
CA GLY A 437 17.79 -32.81 57.61
C GLY A 437 18.51 -32.44 56.30
N GLU A 438 18.09 -32.97 55.15
CA GLU A 438 18.64 -32.59 53.85
C GLU A 438 18.25 -31.16 53.46
N ARG A 439 19.17 -30.46 52.80
CA ARG A 439 18.92 -29.12 52.25
C ARG A 439 18.84 -29.19 50.73
N LYS A 440 17.85 -28.51 50.16
CA LYS A 440 17.66 -28.36 48.71
C LYS A 440 17.68 -26.90 48.33
N LEU A 441 18.53 -26.55 47.35
CA LEU A 441 18.51 -25.23 46.72
C LEU A 441 17.54 -25.28 45.54
N LYS A 442 16.53 -24.40 45.57
CA LYS A 442 15.55 -24.25 44.50
C LYS A 442 15.77 -22.91 43.81
N PHE A 443 15.90 -22.97 42.48
CA PHE A 443 16.06 -21.81 41.61
C PHE A 443 14.83 -21.72 40.71
N ASN A 444 14.22 -20.53 40.63
CA ASN A 444 13.09 -20.26 39.76
C ASN A 444 13.39 -19.02 38.91
N GLN A 445 13.29 -19.19 37.59
CA GLN A 445 13.46 -18.12 36.62
C GLN A 445 12.52 -18.35 35.43
N ASN A 446 11.90 -17.29 34.95
CA ASN A 446 11.12 -17.33 33.72
C ASN A 446 12.02 -17.20 32.50
N LEU A 447 11.72 -17.96 31.45
CA LEU A 447 12.33 -17.78 30.13
C LEU A 447 11.64 -16.63 29.42
N VAL A 448 12.34 -15.51 29.24
CA VAL A 448 11.77 -14.36 28.54
C VAL A 448 12.11 -14.45 27.05
N ILE A 449 11.09 -14.49 26.21
CA ILE A 449 11.19 -14.38 24.76
C ILE A 449 10.95 -12.91 24.40
N GLU A 450 11.97 -12.23 23.92
CA GLU A 450 11.84 -10.84 23.48
C GLU A 450 11.82 -10.77 21.96
N HIS A 451 10.76 -10.18 21.42
CA HIS A 451 10.55 -10.03 19.99
C HIS A 451 11.23 -8.76 19.44
N SER A 452 11.39 -8.68 18.12
CA SER A 452 12.03 -7.54 17.44
C SER A 452 11.33 -6.19 17.68
N ASN A 453 10.06 -6.21 18.04
CA ASN A 453 9.27 -5.04 18.40
C ASN A 453 9.35 -4.69 19.90
N HIS A 454 10.32 -5.28 20.64
CA HIS A 454 10.53 -5.11 22.08
C HIS A 454 9.40 -5.63 22.98
N THR A 455 8.42 -6.33 22.42
CA THR A 455 7.43 -7.03 23.24
C THR A 455 8.03 -8.31 23.82
N THR A 456 7.61 -8.66 25.03
CA THR A 456 8.11 -9.83 25.76
C THR A 456 6.99 -10.84 25.99
N GLN A 457 7.29 -12.11 25.75
CA GLN A 457 6.50 -13.26 26.14
C GLN A 457 7.25 -13.99 27.27
N VAL A 458 6.55 -14.37 28.34
CA VAL A 458 7.09 -15.03 29.54
C VAL A 458 6.61 -16.48 29.61
#